data_AF-A0A0K1PLS9-F1
#
_entry.id   AF-A0A0K1PLS9-F1
#
_cell.length_a   1.000
_cell.length_b   1.000
_cell.length_c   1.000
_cell.angle_alpha   90.00
_cell.angle_beta   90.00
_cell.angle_gamma   90.00
#
_symmetry.space_group_name_H-M   'P 1'
#
loop_
_entity.id
_entity.type
_entity.pdbx_description
1 polymer ?
#
loop_
_entity_poly.entity_id
_entity_poly.type
_entity_poly.pdbx_seq_one_letter_code
_entity_poly.pdbx_strand_id
1 'polypeptide(L)'
;MSRARSLMAVGFHACMMALVGGGMLSVVAMSSCASTPDVDRVTEVIVPDLQIYKDNVDYYLNRRCGSLDCHGQPGRAYRVYSREGLRLRSIQDGGLISGQQPTQDEEKVANFQALVGLEPEEMTRLMATQGENPDKLLFLRKPLRLERHKGGPAMAVDDPGYRCIVAWLRVPVVDGQGNPIQNRVLSDRAKQFCKEAEGFP
;
A
#
# COMPACT_ATOMS: atom_id res chain seq x y z
N MET A 1 70.28 -6.48 -18.46
CA MET A 1 70.79 -5.10 -18.51
C MET A 1 69.78 -4.24 -19.24
N SER A 2 69.49 -3.06 -18.68
CA SER A 2 68.87 -1.86 -19.26
C SER A 2 67.40 -1.85 -19.76
N ARG A 3 66.68 -0.83 -19.28
CA ARG A 3 65.33 -0.36 -19.60
C ARG A 3 65.33 0.58 -20.83
N ALA A 4 64.19 0.72 -21.50
CA ALA A 4 63.57 2.00 -21.99
C ALA A 4 62.35 1.65 -22.88
N ARG A 5 61.09 1.93 -22.51
CA ARG A 5 60.31 3.21 -22.65
C ARG A 5 60.45 3.86 -24.04
N SER A 6 59.37 4.05 -24.79
CA SER A 6 58.44 5.18 -24.67
C SER A 6 57.50 5.34 -25.89
N LEU A 7 56.22 5.60 -25.57
CA LEU A 7 55.18 6.38 -26.26
C LEU A 7 55.31 6.78 -27.75
N MET A 8 54.32 6.38 -28.55
CA MET A 8 53.94 7.04 -29.81
C MET A 8 52.65 7.85 -29.61
N ALA A 9 52.70 9.12 -30.00
CA ALA A 9 51.56 9.98 -30.24
C ALA A 9 51.42 10.17 -31.76
N VAL A 10 50.22 10.00 -32.29
CA VAL A 10 49.81 10.29 -33.67
C VAL A 10 48.45 10.97 -33.50
N GLY A 11 48.14 12.17 -33.99
CA GLY A 11 48.59 12.86 -35.19
C GLY A 11 47.33 13.17 -36.00
N PHE A 12 46.75 14.35 -35.76
CA PHE A 12 45.60 14.88 -36.51
C PHE A 12 45.97 15.08 -37.98
N HIS A 13 45.15 14.62 -38.93
CA HIS A 13 45.13 15.09 -40.32
C HIS A 13 43.70 15.21 -40.82
N ALA A 14 43.47 16.33 -41.53
CA ALA A 14 42.18 16.83 -41.96
C ALA A 14 41.84 16.43 -43.41
N CYS A 15 40.55 16.58 -43.72
CA CYS A 15 40.01 17.08 -45.00
C CYS A 15 40.21 16.26 -46.29
N MET A 16 39.14 15.66 -46.82
CA MET A 16 38.56 16.06 -48.13
C MET A 16 37.31 15.24 -48.51
N MET A 17 36.24 16.00 -48.71
CA MET A 17 35.01 15.85 -49.48
C MET A 17 34.76 14.66 -50.44
N ALA A 18 33.47 14.26 -50.40
CA ALA A 18 32.56 13.90 -51.49
C ALA A 18 32.57 12.46 -52.06
N LEU A 19 31.44 11.76 -51.92
CA LEU A 19 30.50 11.55 -53.03
C LEU A 19 29.21 10.85 -52.58
N VAL A 20 28.13 11.35 -53.16
CA VAL A 20 26.73 10.89 -53.17
C VAL A 20 26.64 9.41 -53.60
N GLY A 21 25.99 8.59 -52.78
CA GLY A 21 25.65 7.21 -53.14
C GLY A 21 24.51 6.72 -52.25
N GLY A 22 23.33 6.54 -52.85
CA GLY A 22 22.08 6.27 -52.18
C GLY A 22 22.10 5.05 -51.26
N GLY A 23 21.99 5.31 -49.96
CA GLY A 23 21.46 4.38 -48.99
C GLY A 23 20.48 5.18 -48.14
N MET A 24 19.18 4.91 -48.29
CA MET A 24 18.15 5.39 -47.36
C MET A 24 18.51 4.88 -45.96
N LEU A 25 19.26 5.68 -45.19
CA LEU A 25 19.12 5.67 -43.74
C LEU A 25 17.78 6.32 -43.45
N SER A 26 16.72 5.52 -43.55
CA SER A 26 15.47 5.77 -42.85
C SER A 26 15.80 5.78 -41.36
N VAL A 27 16.22 6.93 -40.86
CA VAL A 27 16.10 7.25 -39.44
C VAL A 27 14.60 7.33 -39.21
N VAL A 28 14.00 6.16 -38.95
CA VAL A 28 12.67 6.10 -38.38
C VAL A 28 12.83 6.80 -37.05
N ALA A 29 12.50 8.09 -37.02
CA ALA A 29 12.25 8.81 -35.81
C ALA A 29 11.19 7.98 -35.09
N MET A 30 11.61 7.21 -34.10
CA MET A 30 10.68 6.57 -33.19
C MET A 30 10.02 7.72 -32.44
N SER A 31 8.98 8.27 -33.04
CA SER A 31 8.04 9.16 -32.38
C SER A 31 7.41 8.31 -31.29
N SER A 32 8.04 8.34 -30.11
CA SER A 32 7.46 7.81 -28.90
C SER A 32 6.12 8.52 -28.75
N CYS A 33 5.02 7.79 -28.88
CA CYS A 33 3.66 8.31 -28.64
C CYS A 33 3.41 8.63 -27.16
N ALA A 34 4.45 8.81 -26.35
CA ALA A 34 4.33 9.24 -24.98
C ALA A 34 3.94 10.73 -24.98
N SER A 35 2.68 11.00 -24.67
CA SER A 35 2.25 12.34 -24.28
C SER A 35 3.11 12.83 -23.12
N THR A 36 3.32 14.14 -23.03
CA THR A 36 3.96 14.75 -21.85
C THR A 36 3.23 14.30 -20.59
N PRO A 37 3.93 13.86 -19.53
CA PRO A 37 3.29 13.51 -18.28
C PRO A 37 2.44 14.68 -17.79
N ASP A 38 1.15 14.42 -17.60
CA ASP A 38 0.24 15.37 -16.99
C ASP A 38 0.56 15.40 -15.49
N VAL A 39 1.15 16.50 -15.04
CA VAL A 39 1.58 16.70 -13.65
C VAL A 39 0.40 16.86 -12.71
N ASP A 40 -0.79 17.17 -13.23
CA ASP A 40 -2.01 17.36 -12.46
C ASP A 40 -2.90 16.10 -12.48
N ARG A 41 -2.47 15.05 -13.19
CA ARG A 41 -3.21 13.79 -13.25
C ARG A 41 -3.11 13.05 -11.91
N VAL A 42 -4.21 13.08 -11.18
CA VAL A 42 -4.40 12.28 -9.96
C VAL A 42 -5.23 11.04 -10.25
N THR A 43 -4.86 9.91 -9.63
CA THR A 43 -5.73 8.73 -9.55
C THR A 43 -6.40 8.74 -8.19
N GLU A 44 -7.70 9.01 -8.17
CA GLU A 44 -8.48 8.97 -6.95
C GLU A 44 -8.82 7.52 -6.61
N VAL A 45 -8.61 7.14 -5.35
CA VAL A 45 -8.93 5.81 -4.83
C VAL A 45 -10.16 5.98 -3.93
N ILE A 46 -11.22 5.22 -4.20
CA ILE A 46 -12.37 5.18 -3.31
C ILE A 46 -12.00 4.30 -2.12
N VAL A 47 -11.94 4.90 -0.93
CA VAL A 47 -11.48 4.25 0.30
C VAL A 47 -12.58 4.17 1.37
N PRO A 48 -12.54 3.17 2.25
CA PRO A 48 -13.41 3.08 3.41
C PRO A 48 -13.12 4.20 4.43
N ASP A 49 -14.00 4.37 5.42
CA ASP A 49 -13.87 5.46 6.40
C ASP A 49 -12.67 5.28 7.33
N LEU A 50 -11.74 6.25 7.31
CA LEU A 50 -10.54 6.26 8.14
C LEU A 50 -10.85 6.37 9.64
N GLN A 51 -11.84 7.16 10.03
CA GLN A 51 -12.12 7.39 11.45
C GLN A 51 -12.70 6.12 12.09
N ILE A 52 -13.66 5.47 11.43
CA ILE A 52 -14.20 4.17 11.84
C ILE A 52 -13.09 3.13 11.90
N TYR A 53 -12.16 3.12 10.94
CA TYR A 53 -11.00 2.23 10.97
C TYR A 53 -10.15 2.44 12.25
N LYS A 54 -9.77 3.68 12.54
CA LYS A 54 -8.91 4.04 13.68
C LYS A 54 -9.54 3.65 15.02
N ASP A 55 -10.85 3.76 15.10
CA ASP A 55 -11.61 3.55 16.33
C ASP A 55 -11.99 2.09 16.54
N ASN A 56 -12.11 1.28 15.48
CA ASN A 56 -12.73 -0.05 15.58
C ASN A 56 -11.90 -1.20 14.99
N VAL A 57 -11.08 -0.95 13.96
CA VAL A 57 -10.43 -2.00 13.17
C VAL A 57 -8.93 -2.10 13.48
N ASP A 58 -8.26 -0.96 13.63
CA ASP A 58 -6.80 -0.88 13.78
C ASP A 58 -6.28 -1.73 14.95
N TYR A 59 -6.94 -1.68 16.11
CA TYR A 59 -6.52 -2.44 17.30
C TYR A 59 -6.49 -3.95 17.04
N TYR A 60 -7.54 -4.50 16.44
CA TYR A 60 -7.61 -5.93 16.11
C TYR A 60 -6.49 -6.32 15.13
N LEU A 61 -6.28 -5.54 14.06
CA LEU A 61 -5.23 -5.83 13.07
C LEU A 61 -3.83 -5.74 13.66
N ASN A 62 -3.56 -4.76 14.51
CA ASN A 62 -2.29 -4.61 15.23
C ASN A 62 -1.99 -5.86 16.05
N ARG A 63 -2.97 -6.33 16.82
CA ARG A 63 -2.81 -7.46 17.72
C ARG A 63 -2.65 -8.78 16.96
N ARG A 64 -3.43 -8.97 15.89
CA ARG A 64 -3.47 -10.23 15.14
C ARG A 64 -2.37 -10.36 14.10
N CYS A 65 -1.98 -9.25 13.48
CA CYS A 65 -1.09 -9.24 12.32
C CYS A 65 0.22 -8.48 12.57
N GLY A 66 0.23 -7.53 13.52
CA GLY A 66 1.29 -6.53 13.67
C GLY A 66 2.52 -6.94 14.48
N SER A 67 2.65 -8.21 14.90
CA SER A 67 3.86 -8.67 15.59
C SER A 67 5.11 -8.55 14.72
N LEU A 68 6.29 -8.46 15.36
CA LEU A 68 7.59 -8.33 14.66
C LEU A 68 7.90 -9.52 13.73
N ASP A 69 7.34 -10.70 14.01
CA ASP A 69 7.50 -11.90 13.17
C ASP A 69 6.65 -11.84 11.90
N CYS A 70 5.56 -11.07 11.94
CA CYS A 70 4.53 -10.96 10.89
C CYS A 70 4.65 -9.62 10.14
N HIS A 71 3.68 -8.71 10.31
CA HIS A 71 3.61 -7.43 9.61
C HIS A 71 4.26 -6.26 10.34
N GLY A 72 4.75 -6.47 11.56
CA GLY A 72 5.55 -5.52 12.34
C GLY A 72 7.02 -5.47 11.92
N GLN A 73 7.34 -5.62 10.63
CA GLN A 73 8.73 -5.55 10.16
C GLN A 73 8.83 -4.75 8.85
N PRO A 74 9.92 -4.00 8.62
CA PRO A 74 10.04 -3.08 7.48
C PRO A 74 10.08 -3.77 6.11
N GLY A 75 10.42 -5.06 6.06
CA GLY A 75 10.51 -5.83 4.81
C GLY A 75 9.18 -6.37 4.25
N ARG A 76 8.03 -6.07 4.87
CA ARG A 76 6.71 -6.51 4.38
C ARG A 76 6.03 -5.43 3.56
N ALA A 77 5.28 -5.85 2.54
CA ALA A 77 4.45 -4.95 1.74
C ALA A 77 3.35 -4.32 2.58
N TYR A 78 2.60 -5.14 3.33
CA TYR A 78 1.69 -4.67 4.36
C TYR A 78 2.48 -4.47 5.65
N ARG A 79 2.72 -3.22 6.04
CA ARG A 79 3.37 -2.86 7.31
C ARG A 79 2.30 -2.42 8.30
N VAL A 80 2.42 -2.95 9.51
CA VAL A 80 1.52 -2.60 10.61
C VAL A 80 2.37 -2.06 11.75
N TYR A 81 2.14 -0.80 12.07
CA TYR A 81 2.74 -0.06 13.16
C TYR A 81 1.87 -0.17 14.40
N SER A 82 2.45 -0.55 15.53
CA SER A 82 1.70 -0.72 16.76
C SER A 82 2.61 -0.69 17.98
N ARG A 83 2.02 -0.61 19.17
CA ARG A 83 2.74 -0.73 20.43
C ARG A 83 3.53 -2.04 20.49
N GLU A 84 2.92 -3.14 20.11
CA GLU A 84 3.50 -4.48 20.20
C GLU A 84 4.44 -4.84 19.03
N GLY A 85 4.56 -3.95 18.04
CA GLY A 85 5.22 -4.21 16.77
C GLY A 85 6.20 -3.13 16.33
N LEU A 86 6.28 -2.92 15.02
CA LEU A 86 7.07 -1.86 14.41
C LEU A 86 6.54 -0.50 14.88
N ARG A 87 7.41 0.43 15.24
CA ARG A 87 7.01 1.80 15.56
C ARG A 87 7.19 2.70 14.35
N LEU A 88 6.23 3.57 14.09
CA LEU A 88 6.42 4.63 13.11
C LEU A 88 7.47 5.59 13.66
N ARG A 89 8.63 5.65 13.00
CA ARG A 89 9.60 6.70 13.32
C ARG A 89 9.09 7.96 12.64
N SER A 90 8.41 8.84 13.37
CA SER A 90 8.29 10.22 12.93
C SER A 90 9.71 10.74 12.67
N ILE A 91 9.86 11.59 11.66
CA ILE A 91 11.16 12.14 11.25
C ILE A 91 11.83 12.94 12.40
N GLN A 92 11.09 13.29 13.46
CA GLN A 92 11.52 14.24 14.48
C GLN A 92 11.93 13.63 15.84
N ASP A 93 11.61 12.36 16.14
CA ASP A 93 11.62 11.95 17.57
C ASP A 93 12.26 10.60 17.86
N GLY A 94 12.06 9.58 17.01
CA GLY A 94 12.59 8.22 17.23
C GLY A 94 12.29 7.60 18.62
N GLY A 95 11.48 8.25 19.45
CA GLY A 95 11.33 7.99 20.89
C GLY A 95 10.23 6.98 21.24
N LEU A 96 9.53 6.48 20.22
CA LEU A 96 8.55 5.41 20.40
C LEU A 96 9.29 4.08 20.60
N ILE A 97 9.02 3.43 21.74
CA ILE A 97 9.61 2.15 22.11
C ILE A 97 8.50 1.11 22.15
N SER A 98 8.68 0.02 21.40
CA SER A 98 7.71 -1.08 21.37
C SER A 98 7.48 -1.64 22.79
N GLY A 99 6.23 -1.89 23.12
CA GLY A 99 5.76 -2.38 24.42
C GLY A 99 5.48 -1.28 25.46
N GLN A 100 6.00 -0.05 25.27
CA GLN A 100 5.90 1.01 26.28
C GLN A 100 4.73 1.96 26.00
N GLN A 101 4.78 2.70 24.90
CA GLN A 101 3.74 3.68 24.56
C GLN A 101 2.60 3.03 23.78
N PRO A 102 1.35 3.54 23.89
CA PRO A 102 0.25 3.10 23.03
C PRO A 102 0.54 3.36 21.56
N THR A 103 -0.19 2.68 20.67
CA THR A 103 -0.21 3.00 19.24
C THR A 103 -0.70 4.44 19.07
N GLN A 104 0.08 5.26 18.37
CA GLN A 104 -0.19 6.68 18.14
C GLN A 104 -1.15 6.87 16.96
N ASP A 105 -1.76 8.05 16.85
CA ASP A 105 -2.75 8.33 15.81
C ASP A 105 -2.14 8.24 14.40
N GLU A 106 -0.92 8.75 14.24
CA GLU A 106 -0.15 8.72 13.00
C GLU A 106 0.19 7.28 12.59
N GLU A 107 0.40 6.38 13.55
CA GLU A 107 0.60 4.96 13.29
C GLU A 107 -0.66 4.33 12.70
N LYS A 108 -1.84 4.68 13.23
CA LYS A 108 -3.12 4.20 12.70
C LYS A 108 -3.38 4.71 11.28
N VAL A 109 -3.05 5.98 11.01
CA VAL A 109 -3.14 6.55 9.65
C VAL A 109 -2.19 5.83 8.69
N ALA A 110 -0.95 5.59 9.10
CA ALA A 110 0.02 4.86 8.29
C ALA A 110 -0.44 3.40 8.03
N ASN A 111 -1.06 2.74 9.01
CA ASN A 111 -1.63 1.40 8.86
C ASN A 111 -2.77 1.37 7.86
N PHE A 112 -3.69 2.33 7.95
CA PHE A 112 -4.79 2.47 6.99
C PHE A 112 -4.27 2.66 5.57
N GLN A 113 -3.29 3.56 5.39
CA GLN A 113 -2.67 3.80 4.09
C GLN A 113 -1.94 2.55 3.57
N ALA A 114 -1.23 1.83 4.44
CA ALA A 114 -0.58 0.58 4.09
C ALA A 114 -1.59 -0.50 3.68
N LEU A 115 -2.75 -0.57 4.32
CA LEU A 115 -3.82 -1.51 3.97
C LEU A 115 -4.44 -1.17 2.62
N VAL A 116 -4.86 0.08 2.42
CA VAL A 116 -5.44 0.56 1.16
C VAL A 116 -4.45 0.40 0.00
N GLY A 117 -3.18 0.75 0.24
CA GLY A 117 -2.13 0.72 -0.76
C GLY A 117 -1.69 -0.69 -1.19
N LEU A 118 -2.20 -1.77 -0.57
CA LEU A 118 -1.92 -3.13 -1.04
C LEU A 118 -2.54 -3.40 -2.40
N GLU A 119 -3.79 -2.99 -2.58
CA GLU A 119 -4.60 -3.23 -3.77
C GLU A 119 -5.56 -2.05 -4.00
N PRO A 120 -5.04 -0.84 -4.32
CA PRO A 120 -5.87 0.36 -4.40
C PRO A 120 -7.00 0.25 -5.44
N GLU A 121 -6.77 -0.44 -6.55
CA GLU A 121 -7.80 -0.67 -7.58
C GLU A 121 -8.87 -1.66 -7.11
N GLU A 122 -8.50 -2.71 -6.37
CA GLU A 122 -9.49 -3.64 -5.80
C GLU A 122 -10.25 -3.02 -4.65
N MET A 123 -9.61 -2.18 -3.84
CA MET A 123 -10.27 -1.39 -2.80
C MET A 123 -11.35 -0.51 -3.44
N THR A 124 -11.00 0.21 -4.51
CA THR A 124 -11.96 1.04 -5.25
C THR A 124 -13.14 0.21 -5.78
N ARG A 125 -12.88 -0.96 -6.38
CA ARG A 125 -13.93 -1.87 -6.86
C ARG A 125 -14.83 -2.35 -5.73
N LEU A 126 -14.26 -2.74 -4.59
CA LEU A 126 -15.02 -3.20 -3.43
C LEU A 126 -15.91 -2.09 -2.86
N MET A 127 -15.37 -0.88 -2.72
CA MET A 127 -16.12 0.24 -2.17
C MET A 127 -17.24 0.70 -3.12
N ALA A 128 -17.03 0.61 -4.44
CA ALA A 128 -18.07 0.85 -5.43
C ALA A 128 -19.24 -0.14 -5.33
N THR A 129 -19.00 -1.36 -4.85
CA THR A 129 -20.04 -2.36 -4.55
C THR A 129 -20.42 -2.39 -3.06
N GLN A 130 -20.15 -1.31 -2.31
CA GLN A 130 -20.49 -1.19 -0.88
C GLN A 130 -20.02 -2.39 -0.02
N GLY A 131 -18.81 -2.90 -0.28
CA GLY A 131 -18.26 -4.00 0.52
C GLY A 131 -18.79 -5.39 0.17
N GLU A 132 -19.42 -5.57 -0.99
CA GLU A 132 -19.84 -6.88 -1.49
C GLU A 132 -18.63 -7.78 -1.81
N ASN A 133 -18.61 -9.02 -1.29
CA ASN A 133 -17.50 -9.98 -1.45
C ASN A 133 -16.13 -9.43 -0.97
N PRO A 134 -15.99 -9.08 0.32
CA PRO A 134 -14.80 -8.43 0.86
C PRO A 134 -13.56 -9.35 0.83
N ASP A 135 -13.78 -10.66 0.79
CA ASP A 135 -12.76 -11.70 0.62
C ASP A 135 -12.11 -11.70 -0.78
N LYS A 136 -12.42 -10.73 -1.66
CA LYS A 136 -11.59 -10.44 -2.83
C LYS A 136 -10.27 -9.74 -2.48
N LEU A 137 -10.23 -9.02 -1.36
CA LEU A 137 -9.03 -8.32 -0.94
C LEU A 137 -8.01 -9.30 -0.36
N LEU A 138 -6.76 -9.20 -0.80
CA LEU A 138 -5.61 -9.97 -0.35
C LEU A 138 -5.45 -9.94 1.17
N PHE A 139 -5.73 -8.78 1.79
CA PHE A 139 -5.64 -8.60 3.23
C PHE A 139 -6.66 -9.45 4.00
N LEU A 140 -7.74 -9.91 3.35
CA LEU A 140 -8.71 -10.87 3.90
C LEU A 140 -8.44 -12.29 3.40
N ARG A 141 -8.13 -12.48 2.10
CA ARG A 141 -7.85 -13.81 1.51
C ARG A 141 -6.77 -14.57 2.24
N LYS A 142 -5.66 -13.89 2.55
CA LYS A 142 -4.49 -14.51 3.20
C LYS A 142 -4.82 -14.98 4.62
N PRO A 143 -5.27 -14.13 5.56
CA PRO A 143 -5.53 -14.58 6.92
C PRO A 143 -6.71 -15.55 7.02
N LEU A 144 -7.67 -15.52 6.09
CA LEU A 144 -8.74 -16.52 5.97
C LEU A 144 -8.29 -17.83 5.30
N ARG A 145 -7.04 -17.90 4.82
CA ARG A 145 -6.45 -19.05 4.11
C ARG A 145 -7.19 -19.42 2.81
N LEU A 146 -7.82 -18.45 2.16
CA LEU A 146 -8.28 -18.56 0.76
C LEU A 146 -7.10 -18.44 -0.21
N GLU A 147 -6.00 -17.82 0.25
CA GLU A 147 -4.70 -17.83 -0.40
C GLU A 147 -3.61 -18.26 0.60
N ARG A 148 -2.47 -18.78 0.11
CA ARG A 148 -1.33 -19.13 0.96
C ARG A 148 -0.86 -17.92 1.78
N HIS A 149 -0.82 -18.12 3.10
CA HIS A 149 -0.32 -17.16 4.08
C HIS A 149 0.76 -17.80 4.95
N LYS A 150 1.85 -17.06 5.19
CA LYS A 150 2.90 -17.49 6.11
C LYS A 150 2.35 -17.37 7.53
N GLY A 151 2.40 -18.46 8.30
CA GLY A 151 1.81 -18.54 9.65
C GLY A 151 0.46 -19.26 9.69
N GLY A 152 -0.12 -19.62 8.54
CA GLY A 152 -1.41 -20.29 8.48
C GLY A 152 -2.60 -19.31 8.59
N PRO A 153 -3.80 -19.78 8.94
CA PRO A 153 -4.96 -18.91 9.10
C PRO A 153 -4.79 -18.03 10.34
N ALA A 154 -4.88 -16.72 10.15
CA ALA A 154 -4.87 -15.73 11.23
C ALA A 154 -6.28 -15.20 11.53
N MET A 155 -7.30 -15.62 10.79
CA MET A 155 -8.68 -15.13 10.95
C MET A 155 -9.66 -16.22 10.50
N ALA A 156 -10.86 -16.21 11.05
CA ALA A 156 -11.98 -17.04 10.60
C ALA A 156 -13.20 -16.17 10.25
N VAL A 157 -14.12 -16.68 9.43
CA VAL A 157 -15.29 -15.95 8.93
C VAL A 157 -16.31 -15.64 10.04
N ASP A 158 -16.25 -16.39 11.13
CA ASP A 158 -17.07 -16.22 12.33
C ASP A 158 -16.37 -15.44 13.44
N ASP A 159 -15.10 -15.08 13.27
CA ASP A 159 -14.33 -14.24 14.19
C ASP A 159 -15.00 -12.85 14.31
N PRO A 160 -15.21 -12.33 15.54
CA PRO A 160 -15.68 -10.96 15.75
C PRO A 160 -14.87 -9.91 14.98
N GLY A 161 -13.55 -10.05 14.88
CA GLY A 161 -12.69 -9.14 14.14
C GLY A 161 -12.94 -9.16 12.64
N TYR A 162 -13.16 -10.34 12.04
CA TYR A 162 -13.59 -10.44 10.65
C TYR A 162 -14.92 -9.70 10.44
N ARG A 163 -15.91 -9.94 11.32
CA ARG A 163 -17.22 -9.30 11.23
C ARG A 163 -17.14 -7.79 11.38
N CYS A 164 -16.28 -7.29 12.27
CA CYS A 164 -16.01 -5.86 12.41
C CYS A 164 -15.42 -5.27 11.12
N ILE A 165 -14.38 -5.90 10.55
CA ILE A 165 -13.75 -5.46 9.30
C ILE A 165 -14.78 -5.42 8.16
N VAL A 166 -15.55 -6.50 7.98
CA VAL A 166 -16.57 -6.57 6.93
C VAL A 166 -17.64 -5.51 7.14
N ALA A 167 -18.07 -5.26 8.38
CA ALA A 167 -19.04 -4.21 8.66
C ALA A 167 -18.49 -2.81 8.35
N TRP A 168 -17.21 -2.56 8.66
CA TRP A 168 -16.52 -1.32 8.29
C TRP A 168 -16.42 -1.12 6.77
N LEU A 169 -16.04 -2.17 6.02
CA LEU A 169 -15.99 -2.13 4.54
C LEU A 169 -17.35 -1.90 3.88
N ARG A 170 -18.45 -2.19 4.60
CA ARG A 170 -19.82 -1.99 4.13
C ARG A 170 -20.42 -0.64 4.50
N VAL A 171 -19.67 0.21 5.20
CA VAL A 171 -20.12 1.57 5.48
C VAL A 171 -20.17 2.34 4.16
N PRO A 172 -21.35 2.85 3.75
CA PRO A 172 -21.47 3.56 2.48
C PRO A 172 -20.59 4.81 2.46
N VAL A 173 -19.84 4.97 1.36
CA VAL A 173 -18.92 6.11 1.17
C VAL A 173 -19.50 7.17 0.23
N VAL A 174 -20.44 6.76 -0.62
CA VAL A 174 -21.20 7.63 -1.52
C VAL A 174 -22.70 7.36 -1.36
N ASP A 175 -23.53 8.39 -1.54
CA ASP A 175 -24.98 8.27 -1.56
C ASP A 175 -25.49 7.67 -2.89
N GLY A 176 -26.81 7.53 -3.03
CA GLY A 176 -27.44 7.02 -4.26
C GLY A 176 -27.24 7.92 -5.49
N GLN A 177 -26.65 9.10 -5.31
CA GLN A 177 -26.35 10.10 -6.33
C GLN A 177 -24.84 10.24 -6.56
N GLY A 178 -24.00 9.47 -5.86
CA GLY A 178 -22.55 9.50 -5.97
C GLY A 178 -21.85 10.58 -5.14
N ASN A 179 -22.56 11.32 -4.29
CA ASN A 179 -21.94 12.33 -3.43
C ASN A 179 -21.30 11.68 -2.20
N PRO A 180 -20.15 12.19 -1.71
CA PRO A 180 -19.55 11.71 -0.47
C PRO A 180 -20.48 11.84 0.74
N ILE A 181 -20.68 10.75 1.47
CA ILE A 181 -21.47 10.77 2.71
C ILE A 181 -20.62 11.33 3.85
N GLN A 182 -21.11 12.39 4.49
CA GLN A 182 -20.53 12.96 5.70
C GLN A 182 -21.09 12.23 6.94
N ASN A 183 -20.33 12.20 8.04
CA ASN A 183 -20.74 11.60 9.33
C ASN A 183 -21.13 10.11 9.25
N ARG A 184 -20.27 9.31 8.63
CA ARG A 184 -20.46 7.87 8.50
C ARG A 184 -20.41 7.20 9.88
N VAL A 185 -21.31 6.26 10.14
CA VAL A 185 -21.37 5.52 11.41
C VAL A 185 -21.61 4.03 11.18
N LEU A 186 -21.04 3.21 12.07
CA LEU A 186 -21.38 1.79 12.15
C LEU A 186 -22.81 1.61 12.69
N SER A 187 -23.50 0.58 12.19
CA SER A 187 -24.74 0.09 12.84
C SER A 187 -24.43 -0.42 14.25
N ASP A 188 -25.42 -0.46 15.14
CA ASP A 188 -25.21 -0.92 16.52
C ASP A 188 -24.72 -2.38 16.60
N ARG A 189 -25.22 -3.23 15.69
CA ARG A 189 -24.72 -4.59 15.54
C ARG A 189 -23.25 -4.63 15.11
N ALA A 190 -22.84 -3.73 14.21
CA ALA A 190 -21.45 -3.64 13.78
C ALA A 190 -20.54 -3.14 14.91
N LYS A 191 -20.97 -2.13 15.69
CA LYS A 191 -20.25 -1.67 16.88
C LYS A 191 -20.04 -2.81 17.87
N GLN A 192 -21.04 -3.66 18.07
CA GLN A 192 -20.95 -4.82 18.95
C GLN A 192 -19.88 -5.82 18.45
N PHE A 193 -19.83 -6.12 17.15
CA PHE A 193 -18.76 -6.98 16.60
C PHE A 193 -17.36 -6.40 16.83
N CYS A 194 -17.20 -5.08 16.65
CA CYS A 194 -15.92 -4.41 16.88
C CYS A 194 -15.51 -4.43 18.36
N LYS A 195 -16.46 -4.21 19.27
CA LYS A 195 -16.22 -4.33 20.71
C LYS A 195 -15.82 -5.75 21.12
N GLU A 196 -16.46 -6.77 20.55
CA GLU A 196 -16.09 -8.17 20.77
C GLU A 196 -14.68 -8.49 20.24
N ALA A 197 -14.28 -7.87 19.13
CA ALA A 197 -12.95 -8.04 18.55
C ALA A 197 -11.83 -7.51 19.44
N GLU A 198 -12.08 -6.49 20.26
CA GLU A 198 -11.10 -5.97 21.24
C GLU A 198 -10.73 -7.00 22.31
N GLY A 199 -11.67 -7.88 22.67
CA GLY A 199 -11.48 -8.93 23.66
C GLY A 199 -10.84 -10.22 23.11
N PHE A 200 -10.61 -10.30 21.80
CA PHE A 200 -10.06 -11.49 21.19
C PHE A 200 -8.54 -11.58 21.47
N PRO A 201 -8.05 -12.73 21.99
CA PRO A 201 -6.68 -12.86 22.49
C PRO A 201 -5.59 -12.58 21.45
#